data_AF-A0A3D3X627-F1
#
_entry.id   AF-A0A3D3X627-F1
#
_cell.length_a   1.000
_cell.length_b   1.000
_cell.length_c   1.000
_cell.angle_alpha   90.00
_cell.angle_beta   90.00
_cell.angle_gamma   90.00
#
_symmetry.space_group_name_H-M   'P 1'
#
loop_
_entity.id
_entity.type
_entity.pdbx_description
1 polymer ?
#
loop_
_entity_poly.entity_id
_entity_poly.type
_entity_poly.pdbx_seq_one_letter_code
_entity_poly.pdbx_strand_id
1 'polypeptide(L)'
;TGVSKGARYGYAPVKESISRRVHAIEDICREHQIPLKAAALQFPLGHKMVSSVIPGAMNPEQVLENLQMMQHPIPDGFWQDLKTENLIHPEAPVPSNP
;
A
#
# COMPACT_ATOMS: atom_id res chain seq x y z
N THR A 1 7.90 1.32 -6.08
CA THR A 1 7.35 2.09 -4.93
C THR A 1 8.34 1.98 -3.78
N GLY A 2 8.33 2.92 -2.81
CA GLY A 2 9.22 2.87 -1.64
C GLY A 2 10.18 4.06 -1.52
N VAL A 3 11.01 4.06 -0.47
CA VAL A 3 12.07 5.07 -0.28
C VAL A 3 13.29 4.70 -1.11
N SER A 4 13.72 5.61 -1.97
CA SER A 4 14.95 5.48 -2.78
C SER A 4 15.86 6.69 -2.57
N LYS A 5 17.13 6.59 -3.01
CA LYS A 5 18.06 7.72 -3.00
C LYS A 5 17.44 8.89 -3.80
N GLY A 6 17.28 10.04 -3.15
CA GLY A 6 16.66 11.23 -3.77
C GLY A 6 15.12 11.25 -3.73
N ALA A 7 14.47 10.35 -2.99
CA ALA A 7 13.02 10.37 -2.82
C ALA A 7 12.52 11.72 -2.26
N ARG A 8 11.34 12.13 -2.74
CA ARG A 8 10.66 13.35 -2.31
C ARG A 8 9.27 13.01 -1.80
N TYR A 9 8.82 13.71 -0.77
CA TYR A 9 7.46 13.63 -0.24
C TYR A 9 6.94 15.05 0.01
N GLY A 10 5.73 15.35 -0.47
CA GLY A 10 5.15 16.71 -0.37
C GLY A 10 6.05 17.79 -1.00
N TYR A 11 6.66 17.49 -2.15
CA TYR A 11 7.62 18.37 -2.85
C TYR A 11 8.89 18.71 -2.06
N ALA A 12 9.19 18.04 -0.95
CA ALA A 12 10.40 18.22 -0.15
C ALA A 12 11.20 16.91 -0.02
N PRO A 13 12.47 16.94 0.43
CA PRO A 13 13.17 15.74 0.85
C PRO A 13 12.38 14.96 1.90
N VAL A 14 12.45 13.63 1.84
CA VAL A 14 11.77 12.76 2.81
C VAL A 14 12.33 13.00 4.21
N LYS A 15 11.46 13.31 5.17
CA LYS A 15 11.84 13.39 6.59
C LYS A 15 12.10 11.99 7.14
N GLU A 16 13.00 11.88 8.10
CA GLU A 16 13.36 10.60 8.73
C GLU A 16 12.15 9.83 9.30
N SER A 17 11.18 10.54 9.89
CA SER A 17 9.95 9.91 10.40
C SER A 17 9.11 9.26 9.30
N ILE A 18 9.08 9.85 8.10
CA ILE A 18 8.37 9.29 6.95
C ILE A 18 9.15 8.10 6.40
N SER A 19 10.48 8.20 6.30
CA SER A 19 11.32 7.09 5.83
C SER A 19 11.17 5.85 6.72
N ARG A 20 11.24 6.03 8.04
CA ARG A 20 11.03 4.94 9.01
C ARG A 20 9.65 4.30 8.87
N ARG A 21 8.60 5.11 8.69
CA ARG A 21 7.25 4.57 8.49
C ARG A 21 7.14 3.76 7.20
N VAL A 22 7.75 4.22 6.10
CA VAL A 22 7.74 3.47 4.84
C VAL A 22 8.49 2.15 4.98
N HIS A 23 9.67 2.15 5.61
CA HIS A 23 10.42 0.90 5.84
C HIS A 23 9.65 -0.10 6.71
N ALA A 24 8.99 0.35 7.77
CA ALA A 24 8.15 -0.53 8.58
C ALA A 24 7.00 -1.16 7.77
N ILE A 25 6.39 -0.42 6.83
CA ILE A 25 5.39 -0.96 5.91
C ILE A 25 6.02 -1.96 4.94
N GLU A 26 7.21 -1.67 4.40
CA GLU A 26 7.95 -2.56 3.51
C GLU A 26 8.36 -3.87 4.20
N ASP A 27 8.65 -3.83 5.50
CA ASP A 27 8.99 -5.00 6.30
C ASP A 27 7.79 -5.95 6.43
N ILE A 28 6.61 -5.43 6.79
CA ILE A 28 5.37 -6.24 6.83
C ILE A 28 5.01 -6.77 5.44
N CYS A 29 5.15 -5.95 4.40
CA CYS A 29 4.96 -6.40 3.02
C CYS A 29 5.87 -7.58 2.67
N ARG A 30 7.14 -7.55 3.09
CA ARG A 30 8.10 -8.62 2.84
C ARG A 30 7.77 -9.89 3.63
N GLU A 31 7.37 -9.76 4.89
CA GLU A 31 6.99 -10.90 5.74
C GLU A 31 5.79 -11.66 5.18
N HIS A 32 4.78 -10.94 4.70
CA HIS A 32 3.58 -11.52 4.07
C HIS A 32 3.74 -11.81 2.57
N GLN A 33 4.90 -11.48 1.97
CA GLN A 33 5.16 -11.59 0.54
C GLN A 33 4.16 -10.81 -0.34
N ILE A 34 3.65 -9.69 0.18
CA ILE A 34 2.70 -8.82 -0.50
C ILE A 34 3.44 -7.67 -1.18
N PRO A 35 3.27 -7.44 -2.49
CA PRO A 35 3.80 -6.26 -3.15
C PRO A 35 3.19 -5.00 -2.54
N LEU A 36 4.03 -4.04 -2.12
CA LEU A 36 3.58 -2.75 -1.57
C LEU A 36 2.55 -2.05 -2.48
N LYS A 37 2.71 -2.17 -3.81
CA LYS A 37 1.79 -1.61 -4.78
C LYS A 37 0.39 -2.26 -4.70
N ALA A 38 0.29 -3.57 -4.49
CA ALA A 38 -0.99 -4.26 -4.31
C ALA A 38 -1.71 -3.75 -3.06
N ALA A 39 -1.02 -3.70 -1.92
CA ALA A 39 -1.57 -3.16 -0.68
C ALA A 39 -2.05 -1.70 -0.84
N ALA A 40 -1.24 -0.85 -1.48
CA ALA A 40 -1.58 0.55 -1.70
C ALA A 40 -2.81 0.74 -2.61
N LEU A 41 -2.96 -0.10 -3.64
CA LEU A 41 -4.09 -0.02 -4.56
C LEU A 41 -5.40 -0.54 -3.94
N GLN A 42 -5.32 -1.62 -3.16
CA GLN A 42 -6.50 -2.27 -2.61
C GLN A 42 -6.98 -1.60 -1.32
N PHE A 43 -6.08 -1.08 -0.47
CA PHE A 43 -6.44 -0.52 0.85
C PHE A 43 -7.62 0.47 0.83
N PRO A 44 -7.66 1.49 -0.05
CA PRO A 44 -8.76 2.46 -0.04
C PRO A 44 -10.13 1.83 -0.31
N LEU A 45 -10.18 0.72 -1.03
CA LEU A 45 -11.42 0.00 -1.39
C LEU A 45 -12.05 -0.72 -0.19
N GLY A 46 -11.34 -0.83 0.94
CA GLY A 46 -11.93 -1.32 2.18
C GLY A 46 -13.03 -0.39 2.73
N HIS A 47 -12.98 0.90 2.41
CA HIS A 47 -13.97 1.86 2.90
C HIS A 47 -15.18 1.96 1.95
N LYS A 48 -16.39 1.70 2.45
CA LYS A 48 -17.66 1.74 1.70
C LYS A 48 -17.99 3.02 0.91
N MET A 49 -17.27 4.11 1.17
CA MET A 49 -17.46 5.41 0.49
C MET A 49 -16.53 5.57 -0.71
N VAL A 50 -15.54 4.68 -0.88
CA VAL A 50 -14.61 4.70 -2.01
C VAL A 50 -15.18 3.84 -3.11
N SER A 51 -15.64 4.47 -4.19
CA SER A 51 -16.21 3.76 -5.34
C SER A 51 -15.15 3.20 -6.29
N SER A 52 -13.97 3.83 -6.37
CA SER A 52 -12.87 3.39 -7.24
C SER A 52 -11.53 3.98 -6.79
N VAL A 53 -10.44 3.35 -7.24
CA VAL A 53 -9.06 3.84 -7.13
C VAL A 53 -8.52 4.02 -8.55
N ILE A 54 -7.99 5.21 -8.87
CA ILE A 54 -7.48 5.55 -10.21
C ILE A 54 -5.94 5.58 -10.15
N PRO A 55 -5.25 4.49 -10.51
CA PRO A 55 -3.79 4.47 -10.53
C PRO A 55 -3.24 5.17 -11.79
N GLY A 56 -2.02 5.71 -11.67
CA GLY A 56 -1.28 6.16 -12.84
C GLY A 56 -0.85 4.99 -13.73
N ALA A 57 -0.86 5.21 -15.05
CA ALA A 57 -0.35 4.26 -16.05
C ALA A 57 0.22 5.04 -17.25
N MET A 58 1.52 5.30 -17.23
CA MET A 58 2.22 6.07 -18.27
C MET A 58 2.53 5.24 -19.53
N ASN A 59 2.41 3.92 -19.46
CA ASN A 59 2.59 3.00 -20.58
C ASN A 59 1.65 1.77 -20.45
N PRO A 60 1.44 0.99 -21.51
CA PRO A 60 0.58 -0.18 -21.49
C PRO A 60 0.99 -1.24 -20.46
N GLU A 61 2.28 -1.41 -20.21
CA GLU A 61 2.80 -2.38 -19.23
C GLU A 61 2.33 -2.04 -17.81
N GLN A 62 2.28 -0.76 -17.45
CA GLN A 62 1.77 -0.30 -16.16
C GLN A 62 0.27 -0.56 -16.01
N VAL A 63 -0.52 -0.54 -17.10
CA VAL A 63 -1.93 -0.93 -17.04
C VAL A 63 -2.05 -2.39 -16.64
N LEU A 64 -1.30 -3.27 -17.29
CA LEU A 64 -1.30 -4.70 -16.99
C LEU A 64 -0.81 -4.98 -15.56
N GLU A 65 0.26 -4.30 -15.13
CA GLU A 65 0.79 -4.42 -13.77
C GLU A 65 -0.24 -3.94 -12.74
N ASN A 66 -0.93 -2.82 -12.97
CA ASN A 66 -1.97 -2.34 -12.07
C ASN A 66 -3.12 -3.35 -11.95
N LEU A 67 -3.55 -3.96 -13.06
CA LEU A 67 -4.58 -5.00 -13.04
C LEU A 67 -4.12 -6.23 -12.24
N GLN A 68 -2.88 -6.67 -12.40
CA GLN A 68 -2.31 -7.77 -11.62
C GLN A 68 -2.24 -7.44 -10.13
N MET A 69 -1.79 -6.24 -9.77
CA MET A 69 -1.70 -5.79 -8.37
C MET A 69 -3.08 -5.63 -7.71
N MET A 70 -4.09 -5.22 -8.47
CA MET A 70 -5.48 -5.14 -8.00
C MET A 70 -6.10 -6.51 -7.71
N GLN A 71 -5.63 -7.56 -8.41
CA GLN A 71 -6.12 -8.94 -8.24
C GLN A 71 -5.23 -9.78 -7.31
N HIS A 72 -4.13 -9.21 -6.81
CA HIS A 72 -3.21 -9.93 -5.95
C HIS A 72 -3.91 -10.27 -4.62
N PRO A 73 -3.94 -11.54 -4.19
CA PRO A 73 -4.60 -11.91 -2.95
C PRO A 73 -3.86 -11.33 -1.75
N ILE A 74 -4.57 -10.68 -0.84
CA ILE A 74 -4.01 -10.12 0.39
C ILE A 74 -4.75 -10.75 1.58
N PRO A 75 -4.07 -11.53 2.44
CA PRO A 75 -4.71 -12.16 3.59
C PRO A 75 -5.09 -11.13 4.66
N ASP A 76 -6.17 -11.38 5.40
CA ASP A 76 -6.62 -10.49 6.49
C ASP A 76 -5.53 -10.23 7.54
N GLY A 77 -4.65 -11.22 7.78
CA GLY A 77 -3.50 -11.10 8.68
C GLY A 77 -2.56 -9.96 8.32
N PHE A 78 -2.33 -9.71 7.03
CA PHE A 78 -1.49 -8.59 6.57
C PHE A 78 -2.04 -7.23 7.05
N TRP A 79 -3.36 -7.05 6.92
CA TRP A 79 -4.02 -5.83 7.37
C TRP A 79 -4.03 -5.69 8.89
N GLN A 80 -4.20 -6.81 9.60
CA GLN A 80 -4.17 -6.84 11.06
C GLN A 80 -2.78 -6.44 11.59
N ASP A 81 -1.70 -6.91 10.98
CA ASP A 81 -0.34 -6.56 11.41
C ASP A 81 -0.04 -5.07 11.18
N LEU A 82 -0.47 -4.50 10.04
CA LEU A 82 -0.37 -3.05 9.81
C LEU A 82 -1.11 -2.22 10.87
N LYS A 83 -2.24 -2.71 11.39
CA LYS A 83 -3.00 -2.06 12.49
C LYS A 83 -2.28 -2.19 13.82
N THR A 84 -1.81 -3.39 14.15
CA THR A 84 -1.08 -3.69 15.40
C THR A 84 0.18 -2.81 15.51
N GLU A 85 0.91 -2.64 14.41
CA GLU A 85 2.11 -1.79 14.34
C GLU A 85 1.80 -0.28 14.19
N ASN A 86 0.52 0.13 14.24
CA ASN A 86 0.07 1.52 14.06
C ASN A 86 0.56 2.17 12.74
N LEU A 87 0.78 1.35 11.71
CA LEU A 87 1.15 1.76 10.36
C LEU A 87 -0.08 2.13 9.52
N ILE A 88 -1.26 1.71 9.95
CA ILE A 88 -2.56 2.28 9.59
C ILE A 88 -3.38 2.51 10.88
N HIS A 89 -4.48 3.26 10.78
CA HIS A 89 -5.34 3.49 11.94
C HIS A 89 -5.98 2.16 12.39
N PRO A 90 -6.08 1.85 13.71
CA PRO A 90 -6.66 0.59 14.19
C PRO A 90 -8.07 0.32 13.66
N GLU A 91 -8.90 1.37 13.62
CA GLU A 91 -10.27 1.34 13.09
C GLU A 91 -10.35 1.58 11.56
N ALA A 92 -9.23 1.60 10.84
CA ALA A 92 -9.29 1.73 9.39
C ALA A 92 -10.05 0.53 8.80
N PRO A 93 -11.11 0.74 7.99
CA PRO A 93 -11.71 -0.33 7.24
C PRO A 93 -10.71 -0.81 6.19
N VAL A 94 -10.61 -2.13 6.05
CA VAL A 94 -9.66 -2.80 5.16
C VAL A 94 -10.43 -3.72 4.23
N PRO A 95 -9.92 -4.00 3.02
CA PRO A 95 -10.53 -4.99 2.14
C PRO A 95 -10.56 -6.33 2.86
N SER A 96 -11.76 -6.88 3.05
CA SER A 96 -11.94 -8.28 3.42
C SER A 96 -12.18 -9.06 2.14
N ASN A 97 -11.41 -10.12 1.92
CA ASN A 97 -11.78 -11.07 0.88
C ASN A 97 -13.10 -11.74 1.31
N PRO A 98 -14.08 -11.94 0.41
CA PRO A 98 -15.15 -12.89 0.69
C PRO A 98 -14.61 -14.32 0.84
#